data_AF-F2RC68-F1
#
_entry.id   AF-F2RC68-F1
#
_cell.length_a   1.000
_cell.length_b   1.000
_cell.length_c   1.000
_cell.angle_alpha   90.00
_cell.angle_beta   90.00
_cell.angle_gamma   90.00
#
_symmetry.space_group_name_H-M   'P 1'
#
loop_
_entity.id
_entity.type
_entity.pdbx_description
1 polymer ?
#
loop_
_entity_poly.entity_id
_entity_poly.type
_entity_poly.pdbx_seq_one_letter_code
_entity_poly.pdbx_strand_id
1 'polypeptide(L)'
;MRRAAQEGLDALGPQPDLYCWLALGHAAEDEDDHDDLAEEAFRAGLALDPDHLGLLAGYAELCLRADSFETPGRAARAESLADRLKALAPDSPEAGKLVAAERWARRGYWDDLRMRAAVARTTGRDTEAQARALADDLASGGGSAGPVGAGGPAGRDAAVRAATLEELSGRWDAPVRWLGRNRTGAWVAASLLCCLTNAVLRQTGLVDSLSLWGFLWLVPVLWVDRRFAAVRKRAEARHLAQLEAELAERR
;
A
#
# COMPACT_ATOMS: atom_id res chain seq x y z
N MET A 1 15.78 -32.97 8.80
CA MET A 1 14.88 -33.30 9.92
C MET A 1 13.74 -34.21 9.46
N ARG A 2 12.94 -33.79 8.47
CA ARG A 2 11.85 -34.57 7.86
C ARG A 2 12.17 -36.05 7.59
N ARG A 3 13.26 -36.34 6.87
CA ARG A 3 13.65 -37.72 6.51
C ARG A 3 13.89 -38.61 7.76
N ALA A 4 14.57 -38.08 8.77
CA ALA A 4 14.83 -38.80 10.01
C ALA A 4 13.54 -39.04 10.82
N ALA A 5 12.60 -38.08 10.81
CA ALA A 5 11.30 -38.26 11.44
C ALA A 5 10.46 -39.33 10.72
N GLN A 6 10.49 -39.36 9.38
CA GLN A 6 9.84 -40.39 8.58
C GLN A 6 10.43 -41.78 8.86
N GLU A 7 11.75 -41.91 8.81
CA GLU A 7 12.44 -43.17 9.13
C GLU A 7 12.12 -43.64 10.57
N GLY A 8 12.00 -42.70 11.50
CA GLY A 8 11.55 -42.97 12.87
C GLY A 8 10.12 -43.51 12.93
N LEU A 9 9.18 -42.92 12.18
CA LEU A 9 7.80 -43.41 12.08
C LEU A 9 7.75 -44.81 11.46
N ASP A 10 8.55 -45.07 10.42
CA ASP A 10 8.60 -46.36 9.74
C ASP A 10 9.16 -47.46 10.66
N ALA A 11 10.14 -47.12 11.51
CA ALA A 11 10.81 -48.07 12.39
C ALA A 11 10.10 -48.28 13.75
N LEU A 12 9.59 -47.20 14.36
CA LEU A 12 9.06 -47.20 15.73
C LEU A 12 7.54 -47.09 15.79
N GLY A 13 6.90 -46.83 14.65
CA GLY A 13 5.46 -46.61 14.56
C GLY A 13 5.03 -45.18 14.91
N PRO A 14 3.71 -44.93 14.93
CA PRO A 14 3.14 -43.60 15.09
C PRO A 14 3.38 -43.04 16.49
N GLN A 15 4.06 -41.89 16.57
CA GLN A 15 4.29 -41.16 17.82
C GLN A 15 4.03 -39.65 17.62
N PRO A 16 3.40 -38.96 18.58
CA PRO A 16 3.11 -37.53 18.47
C PRO A 16 4.35 -36.67 18.21
N ASP A 17 5.45 -36.95 18.92
CA ASP A 17 6.72 -36.24 18.75
C ASP A 17 7.27 -36.39 17.33
N LEU A 18 7.28 -37.62 16.79
CA LEU A 18 7.78 -37.88 15.44
C LEU A 18 6.93 -37.18 14.37
N TYR A 19 5.60 -37.14 14.56
CA TYR A 19 4.72 -36.33 13.70
C TYR A 19 5.00 -34.83 13.84
N CYS A 20 5.30 -34.34 15.04
CA CYS A 20 5.69 -32.95 15.27
C CYS A 20 6.96 -32.59 14.49
N TRP A 21 8.01 -33.41 14.60
CA TRP A 21 9.25 -33.21 13.86
C TRP A 21 9.07 -33.35 12.35
N LEU A 22 8.20 -34.26 11.90
CA LEU A 22 7.87 -34.42 10.48
C LEU A 22 7.18 -33.17 9.94
N ALA A 23 6.15 -32.69 10.64
CA ALA A 23 5.37 -31.52 10.26
C ALA A 23 6.22 -30.24 10.23
N LEU A 24 7.03 -30.00 11.26
CA LEU A 24 8.00 -28.90 11.29
C LEU A 24 9.02 -29.03 10.17
N GLY A 25 9.43 -30.26 9.85
CA GLY A 25 10.33 -30.55 8.74
C GLY A 25 9.73 -30.22 7.37
N HIS A 26 8.42 -30.38 7.19
CA HIS A 26 7.73 -29.95 5.98
C HIS A 26 7.54 -28.42 5.93
N ALA A 27 7.06 -27.82 7.01
CA ALA A 27 6.82 -26.38 7.09
C ALA A 27 8.11 -25.54 6.90
N ALA A 28 9.29 -26.10 7.17
CA ALA A 28 10.56 -25.42 6.98
C ALA A 28 11.04 -25.36 5.52
N GLU A 29 10.51 -26.21 4.63
CA GLU A 29 10.92 -26.25 3.21
C GLU A 29 10.24 -25.12 2.38
N ASP A 30 9.19 -24.46 2.94
CA ASP A 30 8.57 -23.22 2.42
C ASP A 30 8.17 -23.27 0.92
N GLU A 31 7.71 -24.43 0.46
CA GLU A 31 7.09 -24.67 -0.86
C GLU A 31 5.62 -25.07 -0.65
N ASP A 32 4.69 -24.61 -1.51
CA ASP A 32 3.24 -24.81 -1.32
C ASP A 32 2.82 -26.28 -1.12
N ASP A 33 3.45 -27.21 -1.86
CA ASP A 33 3.21 -28.66 -1.73
C ASP A 33 3.59 -29.20 -0.33
N HIS A 34 4.50 -28.52 0.37
CA HIS A 34 4.95 -28.91 1.70
C HIS A 34 4.05 -28.39 2.82
N ASP A 35 3.27 -27.32 2.60
CA ASP A 35 2.31 -26.84 3.60
C ASP A 35 1.15 -27.83 3.82
N ASP A 36 0.67 -28.46 2.74
CA ASP A 36 -0.37 -29.50 2.83
C ASP A 36 0.14 -30.74 3.57
N LEU A 37 1.36 -31.17 3.28
CA LEU A 37 2.01 -32.29 3.96
C LEU A 37 2.31 -31.98 5.43
N ALA A 38 2.68 -30.74 5.74
CA ALA A 38 2.85 -30.28 7.11
C ALA A 38 1.52 -30.33 7.87
N GLU A 39 0.43 -29.82 7.26
CA GLU A 39 -0.90 -29.88 7.86
C GLU A 39 -1.35 -31.34 8.12
N GLU A 40 -1.14 -32.24 7.15
CA GLU A 40 -1.47 -33.66 7.32
C GLU A 40 -0.72 -34.28 8.50
N ALA A 41 0.59 -34.05 8.59
CA ALA A 41 1.42 -34.55 9.70
C ALA A 41 1.01 -33.96 11.05
N PHE A 42 0.71 -32.66 11.13
CA PHE A 42 0.21 -32.02 12.36
C PHE A 42 -1.10 -32.66 12.82
N ARG A 43 -2.04 -32.90 11.90
CA ARG A 43 -3.33 -33.51 12.21
C ARG A 43 -3.20 -34.97 12.63
N ALA A 44 -2.33 -35.73 11.98
CA ALA A 44 -2.02 -37.10 12.36
C ALA A 44 -1.44 -37.17 13.78
N GLY A 45 -0.51 -36.26 14.12
CA GLY A 45 0.03 -36.14 15.47
C GLY A 45 -1.04 -35.79 16.52
N LEU A 46 -1.88 -34.78 16.23
CA LEU A 46 -2.94 -34.33 17.15
C LEU A 46 -4.06 -35.37 17.31
N ALA A 47 -4.24 -36.28 16.35
CA ALA A 47 -5.17 -37.40 16.50
C ALA A 47 -4.67 -38.43 17.53
N LEU A 48 -3.34 -38.52 17.74
CA LEU A 48 -2.74 -39.39 18.75
C LEU A 48 -2.67 -38.71 20.13
N ASP A 49 -2.28 -37.44 20.15
CA ASP A 49 -2.23 -36.61 21.35
C ASP A 49 -2.78 -35.21 21.07
N PRO A 50 -4.07 -34.96 21.39
CA PRO A 50 -4.73 -33.69 21.13
C PRO A 50 -4.17 -32.50 21.92
N ASP A 51 -3.48 -32.77 23.03
CA ASP A 51 -3.00 -31.74 23.96
C ASP A 51 -1.48 -31.54 23.85
N HIS A 52 -0.84 -32.14 22.85
CA HIS A 52 0.59 -32.02 22.59
C HIS A 52 0.98 -30.59 22.22
N LEU A 53 1.67 -29.90 23.14
CA LEU A 53 1.96 -28.47 23.04
C LEU A 53 2.71 -28.08 21.76
N GLY A 54 3.72 -28.87 21.37
CA GLY A 54 4.51 -28.60 20.16
C GLY A 54 3.71 -28.72 18.87
N LEU A 55 2.73 -29.64 18.84
CA LEU A 55 1.87 -29.85 17.67
C LEU A 55 0.84 -28.73 17.56
N LEU A 56 0.22 -28.34 18.69
CA LEU A 56 -0.71 -27.22 18.75
C LEU A 56 -0.03 -25.91 18.33
N ALA A 57 1.16 -25.63 18.85
CA ALA A 57 1.90 -24.41 18.54
C ALA A 57 2.37 -24.36 17.08
N GLY A 58 3.01 -25.43 16.60
CA GLY A 58 3.49 -25.50 15.22
C GLY A 58 2.36 -25.43 14.20
N TYR A 59 1.23 -26.10 14.48
CA TYR A 59 0.08 -26.07 13.59
C TYR A 59 -0.63 -24.71 13.60
N ALA A 60 -0.74 -24.07 14.77
CA ALA A 60 -1.27 -22.72 14.86
C ALA A 60 -0.41 -21.73 14.07
N GLU A 61 0.93 -21.84 14.15
CA GLU A 61 1.86 -21.01 13.40
C GLU A 61 1.72 -21.21 11.88
N LEU A 62 1.64 -22.45 11.41
CA LEU A 62 1.35 -22.77 10.01
C LEU A 62 0.02 -22.12 9.56
N CYS A 63 -1.01 -22.21 10.40
CA CYS A 63 -2.32 -21.63 10.10
C CYS A 63 -2.31 -20.09 10.08
N LEU A 64 -1.47 -19.45 10.91
CA LEU A 64 -1.32 -17.99 10.94
C LEU A 64 -0.58 -17.44 9.71
N ARG A 65 0.28 -18.25 9.08
CA ARG A 65 0.96 -17.91 7.82
C ARG A 65 0.07 -18.05 6.59
N ALA A 66 -0.96 -18.88 6.68
CA ALA A 66 -1.86 -19.18 5.58
C ALA A 66 -2.57 -17.92 5.06
N ASP A 67 -2.62 -17.72 3.74
CA ASP A 67 -3.45 -16.66 3.16
C ASP A 67 -4.93 -17.02 3.38
N SER A 68 -5.61 -16.19 4.17
CA SER A 68 -7.04 -16.32 4.46
C SER A 68 -7.94 -16.26 3.21
N PHE A 69 -7.46 -15.72 2.08
CA PHE A 69 -8.19 -15.70 0.82
C PHE A 69 -8.08 -17.04 0.08
N GLU A 70 -6.88 -17.60 0.00
CA GLU A 70 -6.62 -18.86 -0.72
C GLU A 70 -7.02 -20.09 0.11
N THR A 71 -6.76 -20.06 1.41
CA THR A 71 -7.02 -21.18 2.34
C THR A 71 -7.77 -20.73 3.61
N PRO A 72 -9.01 -20.21 3.47
CA PRO A 72 -9.78 -19.66 4.59
C PRO A 72 -10.00 -20.65 5.73
N GLY A 73 -10.14 -21.95 5.41
CA GLY A 73 -10.30 -23.01 6.41
C GLY A 73 -9.05 -23.26 7.25
N ARG A 74 -7.85 -23.09 6.68
CA ARG A 74 -6.58 -23.19 7.40
C ARG A 74 -6.39 -21.97 8.31
N ALA A 75 -6.57 -20.78 7.76
CA ALA A 75 -6.48 -19.53 8.52
C ALA A 75 -7.44 -19.51 9.73
N ALA A 76 -8.68 -19.99 9.57
CA ALA A 76 -9.66 -20.02 10.66
C ALA A 76 -9.28 -20.95 11.83
N ARG A 77 -8.48 -22.00 11.58
CA ARG A 77 -8.08 -22.94 12.65
C ARG A 77 -7.05 -22.37 13.60
N ALA A 78 -6.27 -21.37 13.18
CA ALA A 78 -5.23 -20.73 13.99
C ALA A 78 -5.73 -20.32 15.37
N GLU A 79 -6.89 -19.65 15.44
CA GLU A 79 -7.46 -19.13 16.69
C GLU A 79 -7.83 -20.28 17.65
N SER A 80 -8.52 -21.31 17.15
CA SER A 80 -8.90 -22.47 17.97
C SER A 80 -7.70 -23.23 18.56
N LEU A 81 -6.62 -23.38 17.79
CA LEU A 81 -5.40 -24.04 18.23
C LEU A 81 -4.64 -23.19 19.25
N ALA A 82 -4.58 -21.88 19.02
CA ALA A 82 -3.96 -20.93 19.94
C ALA A 82 -4.69 -20.87 21.27
N ASP A 83 -6.02 -20.83 21.25
CA ASP A 83 -6.85 -20.82 22.45
C ASP A 83 -6.69 -22.12 23.24
N ARG A 84 -6.64 -23.27 22.56
CA ARG A 84 -6.36 -24.56 23.20
C ARG A 84 -5.00 -24.57 23.89
N LEU A 85 -3.95 -24.11 23.20
CA LEU A 85 -2.59 -24.03 23.77
C LEU A 85 -2.53 -23.11 25.00
N LYS A 86 -3.16 -21.92 24.90
CA LYS A 86 -3.23 -20.94 26.00
C LYS A 86 -4.01 -21.49 27.20
N ALA A 87 -5.05 -22.28 26.96
CA ALA A 87 -5.83 -22.92 28.01
C ALA A 87 -5.05 -24.04 28.72
N LEU A 88 -4.27 -24.83 27.99
CA LEU A 88 -3.50 -25.94 28.54
C LEU A 88 -2.22 -25.48 29.25
N ALA A 89 -1.47 -24.57 28.66
CA ALA A 89 -0.14 -24.19 29.14
C ALA A 89 0.18 -22.72 28.81
N PRO A 90 -0.44 -21.75 29.51
CA PRO A 90 -0.29 -20.33 29.20
C PRO A 90 1.14 -19.80 29.35
N ASP A 91 1.91 -20.35 30.29
CA ASP A 91 3.30 -19.95 30.57
C ASP A 91 4.35 -20.82 29.85
N SER A 92 3.92 -21.65 28.90
CA SER A 92 4.83 -22.51 28.13
C SER A 92 5.67 -21.70 27.13
N PRO A 93 6.89 -22.15 26.79
CA PRO A 93 7.68 -21.51 25.75
C PRO A 93 6.97 -21.58 24.38
N GLU A 94 6.17 -22.61 24.14
CA GLU A 94 5.32 -22.76 22.96
C GLU A 94 4.26 -21.65 22.87
N ALA A 95 3.55 -21.36 23.97
CA ALA A 95 2.59 -20.25 24.03
C ALA A 95 3.29 -18.90 23.81
N GLY A 96 4.49 -18.71 24.37
CA GLY A 96 5.28 -17.49 24.16
C GLY A 96 5.68 -17.28 22.70
N LYS A 97 6.12 -18.33 22.01
CA LYS A 97 6.43 -18.30 20.57
C LYS A 97 5.18 -17.97 19.75
N LEU A 98 4.05 -18.60 20.07
CA LEU A 98 2.80 -18.37 19.35
C LEU A 98 2.30 -16.94 19.50
N VAL A 99 2.42 -16.32 20.68
CA VAL A 99 2.08 -14.89 20.87
C VAL A 99 2.96 -13.98 20.00
N ALA A 100 4.24 -14.32 19.81
CA ALA A 100 5.11 -13.59 18.90
C ALA A 100 4.67 -13.76 17.44
N ALA A 101 4.33 -14.98 17.02
CA ALA A 101 3.80 -15.27 15.69
C ALA A 101 2.45 -14.56 15.44
N GLU A 102 1.51 -14.59 16.40
CA GLU A 102 0.24 -13.85 16.35
C GLU A 102 0.46 -12.35 16.19
N ARG A 103 1.46 -11.76 16.87
CA ARG A 103 1.78 -10.34 16.72
C ARG A 103 2.25 -10.00 15.30
N TRP A 104 3.03 -10.88 14.69
CA TRP A 104 3.47 -10.72 13.30
C TRP A 104 2.34 -10.94 12.30
N ALA A 105 1.54 -11.99 12.46
CA ALA A 105 0.39 -12.29 11.61
C ALA A 105 -0.74 -11.24 11.75
N ARG A 106 -0.97 -10.70 12.96
CA ARG A 106 -1.94 -9.62 13.22
C ARG A 106 -1.42 -8.23 12.87
N ARG A 107 -0.16 -8.08 12.41
CA ARG A 107 0.29 -6.87 11.71
C ARG A 107 -0.34 -6.89 10.30
N GLY A 108 -1.67 -6.82 10.28
CA GLY A 108 -2.48 -7.10 9.11
C GLY A 108 -2.66 -5.88 8.21
N TYR A 109 -3.21 -6.17 7.02
CA TYR A 109 -3.72 -5.25 6.00
C TYR A 109 -4.29 -3.91 6.51
N TRP A 110 -4.93 -3.90 7.69
CA TRP A 110 -5.48 -2.69 8.32
C TRP A 110 -4.44 -1.72 8.87
N ASP A 111 -3.33 -2.20 9.43
CA ASP A 111 -2.24 -1.32 9.85
C ASP A 111 -1.45 -0.81 8.64
N ASP A 112 -1.34 -1.61 7.58
CA ASP A 112 -0.84 -1.14 6.28
C ASP A 112 -1.75 -0.10 5.63
N LEU A 113 -3.07 -0.27 5.73
CA LEU A 113 -4.06 0.71 5.28
C LEU A 113 -4.00 2.00 6.09
N ARG A 114 -3.90 1.90 7.42
CA ARG A 114 -3.71 3.06 8.31
C ARG A 114 -2.40 3.76 7.99
N MET A 115 -1.35 3.00 7.71
CA MET A 115 -0.05 3.57 7.37
C MET A 115 -0.10 4.25 6.00
N ARG A 116 -0.68 3.62 4.98
CA ARG A 116 -0.94 4.26 3.68
C ARG A 116 -1.84 5.48 3.80
N ALA A 117 -2.87 5.46 4.64
CA ALA A 117 -3.75 6.61 4.87
C ALA A 117 -3.04 7.75 5.61
N ALA A 118 -2.17 7.43 6.58
CA ALA A 118 -1.35 8.43 7.26
C ALA A 118 -0.30 9.03 6.32
N VAL A 119 0.37 8.20 5.51
CA VAL A 119 1.28 8.65 4.44
C VAL A 119 0.53 9.48 3.39
N ALA A 120 -0.70 9.10 3.02
CA ALA A 120 -1.53 9.87 2.10
C ALA A 120 -2.00 11.20 2.71
N ARG A 121 -2.20 11.28 4.03
CA ARG A 121 -2.52 12.54 4.71
C ARG A 121 -1.31 13.47 4.83
N THR A 122 -0.11 12.95 5.05
CA THR A 122 1.11 13.77 5.08
C THR A 122 1.45 14.26 3.67
N THR A 123 1.53 13.35 2.69
CA THR A 123 1.74 13.72 1.29
C THR A 123 0.61 14.58 0.71
N GLY A 124 -0.64 14.35 1.09
CA GLY A 124 -1.78 15.17 0.71
C GLY A 124 -1.68 16.62 1.21
N ARG A 125 -1.29 16.84 2.47
CA ARG A 125 -1.08 18.19 3.02
C ARG A 125 0.10 18.90 2.37
N ASP A 126 1.16 18.18 2.07
CA ASP A 126 2.34 18.73 1.40
C ASP A 126 2.01 19.12 -0.05
N THR A 127 1.27 18.29 -0.78
CA THR A 127 0.84 18.61 -2.16
C THR A 127 -0.13 19.78 -2.25
N GLU A 128 -1.02 19.94 -1.27
CA GLU A 128 -1.96 21.08 -1.23
C GLU A 128 -1.25 22.39 -0.87
N ALA A 129 -0.30 22.35 0.08
CA ALA A 129 0.56 23.48 0.40
C ALA A 129 1.45 23.89 -0.79
N GLN A 130 2.02 22.90 -1.50
CA GLN A 130 2.79 23.12 -2.73
C GLN A 130 1.93 23.70 -3.86
N ALA A 131 0.69 23.24 -4.03
CA ALA A 131 -0.23 23.76 -5.03
C ALA A 131 -0.67 25.21 -4.74
N ARG A 132 -0.89 25.57 -3.47
CA ARG A 132 -1.18 26.95 -3.05
C ARG A 132 0.02 27.86 -3.27
N ALA A 133 1.21 27.44 -2.85
CA ALA A 133 2.44 28.20 -3.09
C ALA A 133 2.71 28.42 -4.60
N LEU A 134 2.50 27.40 -5.44
CA LEU A 134 2.64 27.54 -6.89
C LEU A 134 1.60 28.51 -7.49
N ALA A 135 0.36 28.47 -7.00
CA ALA A 135 -0.68 29.41 -7.41
C ALA A 135 -0.34 30.85 -7.00
N ASP A 136 0.22 31.05 -5.81
CA ASP A 136 0.67 32.34 -5.30
C ASP A 136 1.89 32.87 -6.10
N ASP A 137 2.85 32.02 -6.46
CA ASP A 137 4.02 32.38 -7.28
C ASP A 137 3.62 32.76 -8.72
N LEU A 138 2.67 32.01 -9.30
CA LEU A 138 2.07 32.32 -10.59
C LEU A 138 1.22 33.60 -10.53
N ALA A 139 0.61 33.89 -9.39
CA ALA A 139 -0.14 35.12 -9.15
C ALA A 139 0.78 36.35 -9.05
N SER A 140 1.94 36.17 -8.42
CA SER A 140 2.97 37.17 -8.15
C SER A 140 3.90 37.46 -9.33
N GLY A 141 3.78 36.71 -10.44
CA GLY A 141 4.53 36.98 -11.67
C GLY A 141 5.96 36.43 -11.68
N GLY A 142 6.26 35.38 -10.89
CA GLY A 142 7.52 34.63 -10.96
C GLY A 142 8.76 35.30 -10.34
N GLY A 143 8.59 36.41 -9.61
CA GLY A 143 9.71 37.22 -9.10
C GLY A 143 10.28 36.87 -7.73
N SER A 144 9.72 35.90 -6.99
CA SER A 144 10.09 35.67 -5.58
C SER A 144 10.40 34.21 -5.22
N ALA A 145 11.04 33.45 -6.12
CA ALA A 145 11.70 32.22 -5.70
C ALA A 145 13.02 32.58 -4.99
N GLY A 146 12.95 32.97 -3.72
CA GLY A 146 14.13 33.18 -2.89
C GLY A 146 14.89 31.86 -2.68
N PRO A 147 16.25 31.88 -2.60
CA PRO A 147 17.04 30.67 -2.51
C PRO A 147 16.85 30.01 -1.13
N VAL A 148 16.04 28.96 -1.08
CA VAL A 148 15.96 28.08 0.09
C VAL A 148 17.05 27.02 -0.06
N GLY A 149 17.93 26.92 0.95
CA GLY A 149 19.16 26.13 0.93
C GLY A 149 18.99 24.70 0.42
N ALA A 150 19.91 24.30 -0.45
CA ALA A 150 19.91 23.08 -1.27
C ALA A 150 20.14 21.75 -0.53
N GLY A 151 19.83 21.67 0.78
CA GLY A 151 20.17 20.52 1.62
C GLY A 151 19.00 19.65 2.10
N GLY A 152 17.76 19.97 1.75
CA GLY A 152 16.58 19.28 2.29
C GLY A 152 15.38 19.18 1.32
N PRO A 153 14.28 18.49 1.72
CA PRO A 153 13.10 18.28 0.87
C PRO A 153 12.49 19.60 0.35
N ALA A 154 12.59 20.68 1.13
CA ALA A 154 12.18 22.03 0.72
C ALA A 154 13.00 22.61 -0.45
N GLY A 155 14.28 22.22 -0.60
CA GLY A 155 15.15 22.64 -1.70
C GLY A 155 14.83 21.91 -3.01
N ARG A 156 14.53 20.61 -2.94
CA ARG A 156 13.99 19.82 -4.06
C ARG A 156 12.69 20.44 -4.59
N ASP A 157 11.79 20.80 -3.68
CA ASP A 157 10.51 21.41 -4.03
C ASP A 157 10.67 22.81 -4.67
N ALA A 158 11.65 23.60 -4.25
CA ALA A 158 11.96 24.89 -4.86
C ALA A 158 12.55 24.74 -6.27
N ALA A 159 13.45 23.76 -6.48
CA ALA A 159 14.04 23.48 -7.79
C ALA A 159 13.01 22.98 -8.82
N VAL A 160 12.13 22.06 -8.41
CA VAL A 160 11.04 21.56 -9.27
C VAL A 160 10.04 22.68 -9.61
N ARG A 161 9.78 23.60 -8.66
CA ARG A 161 8.94 24.80 -8.89
C ARG A 161 9.56 25.79 -9.88
N ALA A 162 10.85 26.09 -9.75
CA ALA A 162 11.54 26.96 -10.69
C ALA A 162 11.54 26.38 -12.12
N ALA A 163 11.84 25.08 -12.25
CA ALA A 163 11.84 24.39 -13.54
C ALA A 163 10.44 24.29 -14.17
N THR A 164 9.38 24.10 -13.37
CA THR A 164 8.00 24.12 -13.89
C THR A 164 7.57 25.53 -14.33
N LEU A 165 7.98 26.58 -13.63
CA LEU A 165 7.73 27.97 -14.04
C LEU A 165 8.46 28.34 -15.34
N GLU A 166 9.70 27.88 -15.49
CA GLU A 166 10.49 28.08 -16.71
C GLU A 166 9.84 27.40 -17.92
N GLU A 167 9.43 26.13 -17.78
CA GLU A 167 8.79 25.37 -18.87
C GLU A 167 7.39 25.92 -19.23
N LEU A 168 6.69 26.54 -18.27
CA LEU A 168 5.38 27.19 -18.49
C LEU A 168 5.46 28.65 -18.92
N SER A 169 6.67 29.24 -19.00
CA SER A 169 6.85 30.64 -19.41
C SER A 169 6.65 30.87 -20.92
N GLY A 170 6.47 29.81 -21.70
CA GLY A 170 6.28 29.85 -23.16
C GLY A 170 5.05 30.63 -23.62
N ARG A 171 5.17 31.31 -24.78
CA ARG A 171 4.11 32.18 -25.35
C ARG A 171 2.78 31.46 -25.59
N TRP A 172 2.82 30.15 -25.85
CA TRP A 172 1.63 29.32 -26.11
C TRP A 172 0.98 28.75 -24.83
N ASP A 173 1.59 28.97 -23.67
CA ASP A 173 1.13 28.45 -22.38
C ASP A 173 0.44 29.51 -21.51
N ALA A 174 0.24 30.72 -22.07
CA ALA A 174 -0.58 31.78 -21.49
C ALA A 174 -1.99 31.31 -21.02
N PRO A 175 -2.78 30.53 -21.81
CA PRO A 175 -4.08 30.04 -21.35
C PRO A 175 -3.96 29.01 -20.22
N VAL A 176 -2.89 28.19 -20.22
CA VAL A 176 -2.61 27.20 -19.17
C VAL A 176 -2.23 27.89 -17.86
N ARG A 177 -1.44 28.97 -17.93
CA ARG A 177 -1.09 29.82 -16.79
C ARG A 177 -2.31 30.53 -16.22
N TRP A 178 -3.19 31.06 -17.06
CA TRP A 178 -4.42 31.72 -16.61
C TRP A 178 -5.36 30.75 -15.90
N LEU A 179 -5.53 29.53 -16.44
CA LEU A 179 -6.39 28.51 -15.83
C LEU A 179 -5.77 27.93 -14.54
N GLY A 180 -4.44 27.77 -14.50
CA GLY A 180 -3.71 27.36 -13.30
C GLY A 180 -3.77 28.42 -12.19
N ARG A 181 -3.70 29.71 -12.54
CA ARG A 181 -3.83 30.82 -11.59
C ARG A 181 -5.21 30.87 -10.93
N ASN A 182 -6.26 30.53 -11.68
CA ASN A 182 -7.64 30.52 -11.19
C ASN A 182 -8.17 29.08 -10.97
N ARG A 183 -7.31 28.13 -10.61
CA ARG A 183 -7.63 26.68 -10.59
C ARG A 183 -8.90 26.36 -9.79
N THR A 184 -9.04 26.93 -8.59
CA THR A 184 -10.23 26.73 -7.74
C THR A 184 -11.47 27.33 -8.38
N GLY A 185 -11.36 28.54 -8.94
CA GLY A 185 -12.46 29.20 -9.66
C GLY A 185 -12.87 28.46 -10.93
N ALA A 186 -11.91 27.89 -11.67
CA ALA A 186 -12.15 27.09 -12.86
C ALA A 186 -12.88 25.78 -12.54
N TRP A 187 -12.50 25.08 -11.47
CA TRP A 187 -13.19 23.88 -10.98
C TRP A 187 -14.62 24.19 -10.54
N VAL A 188 -14.82 25.29 -9.80
CA VAL A 188 -16.16 25.71 -9.37
C VAL A 188 -17.02 26.08 -10.58
N ALA A 189 -16.49 26.87 -11.51
CA ALA A 189 -17.22 27.27 -12.72
C ALA A 189 -17.58 26.08 -13.61
N ALA A 190 -16.64 25.15 -13.84
CA ALA A 190 -16.87 23.95 -14.64
C ALA A 190 -17.89 23.00 -13.98
N SER A 191 -17.85 22.88 -12.65
CA SER A 191 -18.82 22.08 -11.89
C SER A 191 -20.22 22.70 -11.96
N LEU A 192 -20.32 24.02 -11.82
CA LEU A 192 -21.58 24.75 -11.98
C LEU A 192 -22.14 24.61 -13.40
N LEU A 193 -21.31 24.74 -14.44
CA LEU A 193 -21.73 24.54 -15.82
C LEU A 193 -22.16 23.09 -16.10
N CYS A 194 -21.48 22.10 -15.53
CA CYS A 194 -21.89 20.69 -15.61
C CYS A 194 -23.28 20.49 -14.99
N CYS A 195 -23.50 20.99 -13.77
CA CYS A 195 -24.78 20.90 -13.08
C CYS A 195 -25.90 21.63 -13.83
N LEU A 196 -25.63 22.85 -14.33
CA LEU A 196 -26.59 23.63 -15.10
C LEU A 196 -26.94 22.96 -16.43
N THR A 197 -25.95 22.45 -17.16
CA THR A 197 -26.17 21.76 -18.44
C THR A 197 -27.00 20.49 -18.24
N ASN A 198 -26.70 19.70 -17.20
CA ASN A 198 -27.50 18.52 -16.84
C ASN A 198 -28.91 18.87 -16.36
N ALA A 199 -29.07 19.98 -15.63
CA ALA A 199 -30.40 20.45 -15.20
C ALA A 199 -31.26 20.88 -16.39
N VAL A 200 -30.69 21.62 -17.36
CA VAL A 200 -31.39 22.05 -18.58
C VAL A 200 -31.74 20.87 -19.49
N LEU A 201 -30.81 19.91 -19.67
CA LEU A 201 -31.05 18.68 -20.45
C LEU A 201 -32.17 17.81 -19.85
N ARG A 202 -32.28 17.78 -18.50
CA ARG A 202 -33.38 17.11 -17.81
C ARG A 202 -34.71 17.85 -17.96
N GLN A 203 -34.71 19.18 -17.81
CA GLN A 203 -35.92 19.98 -17.94
C GLN A 203 -36.50 19.97 -19.36
N THR A 204 -35.67 19.78 -20.37
CA THR A 204 -36.08 19.71 -21.78
C THR A 204 -36.55 18.32 -22.22
N GLY A 205 -36.47 17.31 -21.34
CA GLY A 205 -36.93 15.94 -21.62
C GLY A 205 -36.09 15.18 -22.66
N LEU A 206 -34.90 15.69 -23.01
CA LEU A 206 -34.00 15.07 -23.98
C LEU A 206 -33.28 13.84 -23.42
N VAL A 207 -33.14 13.72 -22.09
CA VAL A 207 -32.43 12.62 -21.42
C VAL A 207 -33.08 12.33 -20.05
N ASP A 208 -33.45 11.07 -19.80
CA ASP A 208 -34.04 10.65 -18.52
C ASP A 208 -33.00 10.48 -17.38
N SER A 209 -31.71 10.36 -17.72
CA SER A 209 -30.59 10.15 -16.79
C SER A 209 -29.51 11.25 -16.86
N LEU A 210 -28.54 11.20 -15.93
CA LEU A 210 -27.34 12.07 -15.96
C LEU A 210 -26.63 11.95 -17.32
N SER A 211 -26.45 13.07 -17.99
CA SER A 211 -25.95 13.12 -19.36
C SER A 211 -24.42 13.30 -19.39
N LEU A 212 -23.75 12.54 -20.27
CA LEU A 212 -22.32 12.66 -20.54
C LEU A 212 -21.92 14.07 -21.00
N TRP A 213 -22.85 14.84 -21.55
CA TRP A 213 -22.63 16.19 -22.05
C TRP A 213 -22.28 17.20 -20.95
N GLY A 214 -22.78 17.02 -19.72
CA GLY A 214 -22.39 17.89 -18.61
C GLY A 214 -20.92 17.72 -18.22
N PHE A 215 -20.39 16.51 -18.32
CA PHE A 215 -18.99 16.20 -18.00
C PHE A 215 -18.00 16.76 -19.03
N LEU A 216 -18.47 17.16 -20.21
CA LEU A 216 -17.63 17.76 -21.26
C LEU A 216 -16.98 19.07 -20.78
N TRP A 217 -17.62 19.78 -19.84
CA TRP A 217 -17.09 20.98 -19.22
C TRP A 217 -15.89 20.73 -18.28
N LEU A 218 -15.68 19.49 -17.83
CA LEU A 218 -14.51 19.12 -17.01
C LEU A 218 -13.28 18.78 -17.86
N VAL A 219 -13.45 18.50 -19.15
CA VAL A 219 -12.36 18.08 -20.05
C VAL A 219 -11.21 19.10 -20.12
N PRO A 220 -11.45 20.41 -20.27
CA PRO A 220 -10.37 21.40 -20.31
C PRO A 220 -9.58 21.46 -19.00
N VAL A 221 -10.26 21.34 -17.86
CA VAL A 221 -9.63 21.37 -16.53
C VAL A 221 -8.76 20.12 -16.31
N LEU A 222 -9.29 18.95 -16.67
CA LEU A 222 -8.57 17.69 -16.59
C LEU A 222 -7.35 17.64 -17.53
N TRP A 223 -7.47 18.19 -18.74
CA TRP A 223 -6.35 18.27 -19.68
C TRP A 223 -5.22 19.15 -19.15
N VAL A 224 -5.55 20.30 -18.58
CA VAL A 224 -4.58 21.20 -17.95
C VAL A 224 -3.92 20.54 -16.74
N ASP A 225 -4.68 19.89 -15.85
CA ASP A 225 -4.12 19.19 -14.69
C ASP A 225 -3.19 18.04 -15.10
N ARG A 226 -3.51 17.28 -16.15
CA ARG A 226 -2.62 16.24 -16.70
C ARG A 226 -1.34 16.83 -17.27
N ARG A 227 -1.42 18.00 -17.92
CA ARG A 227 -0.25 18.71 -18.45
C ARG A 227 0.67 19.19 -17.33
N PHE A 228 0.11 19.80 -16.28
CA PHE A 228 0.88 20.18 -15.08
C PHE A 228 1.56 18.98 -14.43
N ALA A 229 0.85 17.86 -14.27
CA ALA A 229 1.42 16.63 -13.72
C ALA A 229 2.58 16.07 -14.57
N ALA A 230 2.43 16.11 -15.91
CA ALA A 230 3.47 15.67 -16.82
C ALA A 230 4.72 16.56 -16.78
N VAL A 231 4.55 17.88 -16.76
CA VAL A 231 5.67 18.84 -16.65
C VAL A 231 6.40 18.65 -15.31
N ARG A 232 5.65 18.51 -14.21
CA ARG A 232 6.24 18.25 -12.89
C ARG A 232 7.07 16.95 -12.87
N LYS A 233 6.54 15.86 -13.44
CA LYS A 233 7.25 14.58 -13.53
C LYS A 233 8.56 14.68 -14.32
N ARG A 234 8.60 15.51 -15.37
CA ARG A 234 9.82 15.77 -16.14
C ARG A 234 10.83 16.60 -15.36
N ALA A 235 10.37 17.62 -14.65
CA ALA A 235 11.22 18.44 -13.79
C ALA A 235 11.85 17.62 -12.65
N GLU A 236 11.07 16.72 -12.03
CA GLU A 236 11.57 15.79 -11.01
C GLU A 236 12.65 14.85 -11.59
N ALA A 237 12.43 14.30 -12.79
CA ALA A 237 13.41 13.43 -13.45
C ALA A 237 14.73 14.15 -13.78
N ARG A 238 14.66 15.41 -14.25
CA ARG A 238 15.86 16.23 -14.51
C ARG A 238 16.65 16.51 -13.23
N HIS A 239 15.96 16.82 -12.14
CA HIS A 239 16.62 17.09 -10.86
C HIS A 239 17.30 15.84 -10.28
N LEU A 240 16.65 14.67 -10.39
CA LEU A 240 17.27 13.40 -9.98
C LEU A 240 18.51 13.08 -10.81
N ALA A 241 18.47 13.28 -12.13
CA ALA A 241 19.62 13.07 -13.00
C ALA A 241 20.79 14.03 -12.68
N GLN A 242 20.51 15.27 -12.28
CA GLN A 242 21.53 16.21 -11.81
C GLN A 242 22.18 15.76 -10.50
N LEU A 243 21.38 15.28 -9.53
CA LEU A 243 21.90 14.75 -8.28
C LEU A 243 22.74 13.48 -8.48
N GLU A 244 22.33 12.60 -9.39
CA GLU A 244 23.09 11.40 -9.75
C GLU A 244 24.44 11.77 -10.39
N ALA A 245 24.49 12.78 -11.24
CA ALA A 245 25.73 13.30 -11.83
C ALA A 245 26.67 13.92 -10.79
N GLU A 246 26.14 14.75 -9.88
CA GLU A 246 26.92 15.35 -8.79
C GLU A 246 27.47 14.30 -7.80
N LEU A 247 26.74 13.21 -7.56
CA LEU A 247 27.19 12.10 -6.74
C LEU A 247 28.25 11.24 -7.44
N ALA A 248 28.16 11.11 -8.78
CA ALA A 248 29.15 10.40 -9.58
C ALA A 248 30.49 11.14 -9.66
N GLU A 249 30.49 12.48 -9.71
CA GLU A 249 31.72 13.31 -9.70
C GLU A 249 32.44 13.33 -8.34
N ARG A 250 31.76 12.95 -7.25
CA ARG A 250 32.32 12.91 -5.89
C ARG A 250 32.90 11.54 -5.47
N ARG A 251 32.86 10.54 -6.35
CA ARG A 251 33.47 9.20 -6.14
C ARG A 251 34.78 9.08 -6.94
#